data_AF-A0A4Y2P1M2-F1
#
_entry.id   AF-A0A4Y2P1M2-F1
#
_cell.length_a   1.000
_cell.length_b   1.000
_cell.length_c   1.000
_cell.angle_alpha   90.00
_cell.angle_beta   90.00
_cell.angle_gamma   90.00
#
_symmetry.space_group_name_H-M   'P 1'
#
loop_
_entity.id
_entity.type
_entity.pdbx_description
1 polymer ?
#
loop_
_entity_poly.entity_id
_entity_poly.type
_entity_poly.pdbx_seq_one_letter_code
_entity_poly.pdbx_strand_id
1 'polypeptide(L)'
;MSLVSLTSLLCILKLHKCFSNLPSDARSLMKMPYSVAMVPIEPGHYSHIGLVVNLRSIWEKVKENISSIELLINIDGLPLFKSSCNEFWPILGRVANVPSLKSVVFPIGIVVQGNHRDAQSI
;
A
#
# COMPACT_ATOMS: atom_id res chain seq x y z
N MET A 1 7.72 -14.10 5.14
CA MET A 1 6.73 -14.78 6.00
C MET A 1 5.38 -14.11 5.76
N SER A 2 4.36 -14.85 5.31
CA SER A 2 3.04 -14.25 5.04
C SER A 2 2.25 -14.10 6.34
N LEU A 3 1.33 -13.13 6.39
CA LEU A 3 0.41 -12.99 7.54
C LEU A 3 -0.38 -14.28 7.79
N VAL A 4 -0.68 -15.04 6.73
CA VAL A 4 -1.36 -16.35 6.81
C VAL A 4 -0.51 -17.37 7.57
N SER A 5 0.78 -17.51 7.22
CA SER A 5 1.68 -18.43 7.93
C SER A 5 1.88 -18.04 9.40
N LEU A 6 1.90 -16.74 9.70
CA LEU A 6 2.03 -16.23 11.06
C LEU A 6 0.75 -16.51 11.87
N THR A 7 -0.44 -16.28 11.29
CA THR A 7 -1.72 -16.64 11.90
C THR A 7 -1.77 -18.14 12.20
N SER A 8 -1.42 -19.00 11.23
CA SER A 8 -1.39 -20.44 11.45
C SER A 8 -0.42 -20.85 12.57
N LEU A 9 0.77 -20.26 12.62
CA LEU A 9 1.73 -20.50 13.69
C LEU A 9 1.20 -20.04 15.05
N LEU A 10 0.57 -18.87 15.12
CA LEU A 10 -0.01 -18.34 16.36
C LEU A 10 -1.12 -19.23 16.90
N CYS A 11 -1.96 -19.80 16.02
CA CYS A 11 -2.97 -20.77 16.41
C CYS A 11 -2.34 -22.02 17.04
N ILE A 12 -1.21 -22.51 16.52
CA ILE A 12 -0.49 -23.66 17.09
C ILE A 12 0.15 -23.29 18.42
N LEU A 13 0.85 -22.16 18.49
CA LEU A 13 1.55 -21.73 19.71
C LEU A 13 0.58 -21.53 20.87
N LYS A 14 -0.61 -20.98 20.61
CA LYS A 14 -1.68 -20.80 21.60
C LYS A 14 -2.12 -22.08 22.31
N LEU A 15 -1.94 -23.25 21.69
CA LEU A 15 -2.28 -24.54 22.33
C LEU A 15 -1.38 -24.82 23.54
N HIS A 16 -0.20 -24.21 23.60
CA HIS A 16 0.69 -24.35 24.73
C HIS A 16 0.37 -23.32 25.82
N LYS A 17 0.25 -23.77 27.07
CA LYS A 17 -0.20 -22.93 28.20
C LYS A 17 0.61 -21.64 28.41
N CYS A 18 1.91 -21.65 28.08
CA CYS A 18 2.75 -20.45 28.24
C CYS A 18 2.49 -19.36 27.18
N PHE A 19 1.71 -19.65 26.13
CA PHE A 19 1.42 -18.73 25.03
C PHE A 19 -0.08 -18.45 24.85
N SER A 20 -0.91 -18.81 25.85
CA SER A 20 -2.36 -18.61 25.82
C SER A 20 -2.78 -17.15 25.59
N ASN A 21 -1.94 -16.20 26.01
CA ASN A 21 -2.17 -14.76 25.89
C ASN A 21 -1.80 -14.16 24.53
N LEU A 22 -1.22 -14.93 23.60
CA LEU A 22 -0.97 -14.43 22.25
C LEU A 22 -2.31 -14.11 21.55
N PRO A 23 -2.35 -13.29 20.50
CA PRO A 23 -3.49 -13.21 19.60
C PRO A 23 -3.51 -14.42 18.65
N SER A 24 -4.68 -14.79 18.15
CA SER A 24 -4.82 -15.84 17.12
C SER A 24 -4.62 -15.31 15.71
N ASP A 25 -4.64 -14.00 15.53
CA ASP A 25 -4.48 -13.34 14.24
C ASP A 25 -3.17 -12.55 14.19
N ALA A 26 -2.42 -12.74 13.10
CA ALA A 26 -1.16 -12.05 12.86
C ALA A 26 -1.29 -10.53 12.82
N ARG A 27 -2.41 -9.98 12.31
CA ARG A 27 -2.62 -8.53 12.24
C ARG A 27 -2.74 -7.94 13.63
N SER A 28 -3.43 -8.65 14.52
CA SER A 28 -3.53 -8.27 15.94
C SER A 28 -2.17 -8.32 16.64
N LEU A 29 -1.34 -9.34 16.34
CA LEU A 29 0.04 -9.39 16.86
C LEU A 29 0.88 -8.20 16.40
N MET A 30 0.80 -7.91 15.10
CA MET A 30 1.56 -6.83 14.44
C MET A 30 0.98 -5.44 14.70
N LYS A 31 -0.13 -5.35 15.47
CA LYS A 31 -0.88 -4.11 15.72
C LYS A 31 -1.15 -3.33 14.43
N MET A 32 -1.51 -4.04 13.36
CA MET A 32 -1.78 -3.39 12.09
C MET A 32 -2.98 -2.45 12.23
N PRO A 33 -2.90 -1.22 11.69
CA PRO A 33 -4.04 -0.32 11.69
C PRO A 33 -5.19 -0.93 10.90
N TYR A 34 -6.37 -0.97 11.50
CA TYR A 34 -7.59 -1.51 10.88
C TYR A 34 -8.21 -0.54 9.87
N SER A 35 -7.82 0.74 9.92
CA SER A 35 -8.26 1.77 8.99
C SER A 35 -7.07 2.57 8.46
N VAL A 36 -7.19 3.00 7.21
CA VAL A 36 -6.25 3.91 6.56
C VAL A 36 -6.99 5.22 6.31
N ALA A 37 -6.29 6.35 6.41
CA ALA A 37 -6.87 7.63 6.06
C ALA A 37 -7.25 7.64 4.57
N MET A 38 -8.53 7.86 4.31
CA MET A 38 -9.10 8.00 2.97
C MET A 38 -9.70 9.39 2.82
N VAL A 39 -9.42 10.02 1.70
CA VAL A 39 -10.01 11.29 1.28
C VAL A 39 -11.04 10.96 0.20
N PRO A 40 -12.31 11.34 0.35
CA PRO A 40 -13.30 11.16 -0.71
C PRO A 40 -12.90 12.00 -1.92
N ILE A 41 -12.96 11.40 -3.11
CA ILE A 41 -12.81 12.07 -4.41
C ILE A 41 -13.95 11.58 -5.29
N GLU A 42 -14.51 12.36 -6.21
CA GLU A 42 -15.52 11.78 -7.11
C GLU A 42 -14.83 11.13 -8.32
N PRO A 43 -15.12 9.86 -8.68
CA PRO A 43 -16.11 8.93 -8.13
C PRO A 43 -15.50 7.78 -7.25
N GLY A 44 -14.53 8.08 -6.38
CA GLY A 44 -13.84 7.10 -5.55
C GLY A 44 -13.29 7.62 -4.20
N HIS A 45 -12.18 7.04 -3.76
CA HIS A 45 -11.48 7.45 -2.55
C HIS A 45 -9.98 7.41 -2.79
N TYR A 46 -9.29 8.44 -2.31
CA TYR A 46 -7.84 8.58 -2.35
C TYR A 46 -7.22 8.23 -1.00
N SER A 47 -6.11 7.52 -0.99
CA SER A 47 -5.24 7.35 0.17
C SER A 47 -3.84 7.87 -0.11
N HIS A 48 -3.34 8.75 0.75
CA HIS A 48 -1.98 9.26 0.66
C HIS A 48 -1.01 8.33 1.40
N ILE A 49 -0.02 7.80 0.68
CA ILE A 49 1.06 7.01 1.29
C ILE A 49 2.23 7.94 1.65
N GLY A 50 2.61 8.82 0.73
CA GLY A 50 3.57 9.89 1.02
C GLY A 50 4.72 9.99 0.04
N LEU A 51 4.81 11.11 -0.67
CA LEU A 51 5.97 11.39 -1.54
C LEU A 51 7.25 11.60 -0.70
N VAL A 52 7.19 12.49 0.30
CA VAL A 52 8.36 12.90 1.09
C VAL A 52 8.94 11.73 1.91
N VAL A 53 8.09 10.91 2.52
CA VAL A 53 8.55 9.76 3.32
C VAL A 53 9.26 8.73 2.46
N ASN A 54 8.74 8.44 1.27
CA ASN A 54 9.37 7.51 0.34
C ASN A 54 10.67 8.09 -0.24
N LEU A 55 10.68 9.37 -0.62
CA LEU A 55 11.90 10.04 -1.07
C LEU A 55 13.00 10.00 0.00
N ARG A 56 12.69 10.32 1.26
CA ARG A 56 13.67 10.24 2.36
C ARG A 56 14.23 8.82 2.52
N SER A 57 13.36 7.81 2.49
CA SER A 57 13.74 6.40 2.63
C SER A 57 14.69 5.93 1.52
N ILE A 58 14.41 6.28 0.26
CA ILE A 58 15.28 5.87 -0.86
C ILE A 58 16.59 6.67 -0.89
N TRP A 59 16.59 7.89 -0.34
CA TRP A 59 17.76 8.77 -0.36
C TRP A 59 18.88 8.34 0.59
N GLU A 60 18.59 7.51 1.59
CA GLU A 60 19.59 7.00 2.55
C GLU A 60 20.79 6.31 1.86
N LYS A 61 20.58 5.81 0.63
CA LYS A 61 21.59 5.06 -0.13
C LYS A 61 22.23 5.85 -1.27
N VAL A 62 21.80 7.09 -1.50
CA VAL A 62 22.31 7.96 -2.57
C VAL A 62 23.59 8.64 -2.10
N LYS A 63 24.64 8.60 -2.93
CA LYS A 63 25.94 9.22 -2.65
C LYS A 63 26.26 10.38 -3.60
N GLU A 64 25.52 10.45 -4.69
CA GLU A 64 25.65 11.47 -5.71
C GLU A 64 25.29 12.85 -5.15
N ASN A 65 26.05 13.87 -5.53
CA ASN A 65 25.70 15.24 -5.22
C ASN A 65 24.64 15.72 -6.23
N ILE A 66 23.39 15.76 -5.78
CA ILE A 66 22.23 16.10 -6.62
C ILE A 66 21.62 17.41 -6.13
N SER A 67 21.53 18.40 -7.02
CA SER A 67 20.93 19.70 -6.74
C SER A 67 19.41 19.73 -6.99
N SER A 68 18.91 18.85 -7.86
CA SER A 68 17.49 18.75 -8.22
C SER A 68 17.11 17.33 -8.61
N ILE A 69 15.88 16.93 -8.31
CA ILE A 69 15.33 15.64 -8.72
C ILE A 69 14.31 15.81 -9.85
N GLU A 70 14.34 14.88 -10.80
CA GLU A 70 13.31 14.73 -11.83
C GLU A 70 12.40 13.58 -11.41
N LEU A 71 11.14 13.89 -11.12
CA LEU A 71 10.15 12.90 -10.68
C LEU A 71 9.28 12.46 -11.86
N LEU A 72 9.28 11.17 -12.14
CA LEU A 72 8.31 10.52 -13.00
C LEU A 72 7.17 10.00 -12.13
N ILE A 73 5.95 10.42 -12.46
CA ILE A 73 4.72 9.95 -11.81
C ILE A 73 3.94 9.11 -12.81
N ASN A 74 3.60 7.90 -12.42
CA ASN A 74 2.76 7.00 -13.19
C ASN A 74 1.46 6.73 -12.42
N ILE A 75 0.34 6.72 -13.15
CA ILE A 75 -1.02 6.53 -12.63
C ILE A 75 -1.72 5.57 -13.59
N ASP A 76 -1.75 4.30 -13.22
CA ASP A 76 -2.31 3.24 -14.06
C ASP A 76 -3.62 2.72 -13.44
N GLY A 77 -4.61 2.34 -14.25
CA GLY A 77 -5.88 1.77 -13.76
C GLY A 77 -5.92 0.26 -13.92
N LEU A 78 -6.30 -0.45 -12.86
CA LEU A 78 -6.37 -1.92 -12.83
C LEU A 78 -7.68 -2.39 -12.17
N PRO A 79 -8.41 -3.35 -12.77
CA PRO A 79 -9.57 -3.93 -12.10
C PRO A 79 -9.17 -4.59 -10.77
N LEU A 80 -9.84 -4.24 -9.68
CA LEU A 80 -9.60 -4.82 -8.35
C LEU A 80 -10.05 -6.27 -8.28
N PHE A 81 -11.22 -6.55 -8.84
CA PHE A 81 -11.81 -7.89 -8.86
C PHE A 81 -12.43 -8.15 -10.23
N LYS A 82 -12.32 -9.39 -10.71
CA LYS A 82 -12.95 -9.81 -11.97
C LYS A 82 -14.48 -9.68 -11.95
N SER A 83 -15.08 -9.71 -10.77
CA SER A 83 -16.53 -9.72 -10.54
C SER A 83 -17.11 -8.37 -10.12
N SER A 84 -16.30 -7.30 -10.05
CA SER A 84 -16.76 -5.96 -9.67
C SER A 84 -16.24 -4.93 -10.65
N CYS A 85 -16.96 -3.83 -10.84
CA CYS A 85 -16.46 -2.67 -11.57
C CYS A 85 -15.55 -1.75 -10.73
N ASN A 86 -14.99 -2.26 -9.63
CA ASN A 86 -14.06 -1.48 -8.82
C ASN A 86 -12.68 -1.47 -9.48
N GLU A 87 -12.08 -0.30 -9.54
CA GLU A 87 -10.76 -0.07 -10.11
C GLU A 87 -9.80 0.42 -9.02
N PHE A 88 -8.58 -0.08 -9.09
CA PHE A 88 -7.44 0.33 -8.30
C PHE A 88 -6.46 1.08 -9.18
N TRP A 89 -6.08 2.26 -8.71
CA TRP A 89 -5.23 3.19 -9.42
C TRP A 89 -4.02 3.51 -8.54
N PRO A 90 -2.91 2.75 -8.64
CA PRO A 90 -1.69 3.10 -7.94
C PRO A 90 -1.08 4.37 -8.52
N ILE A 91 -0.70 5.30 -7.66
CA ILE A 91 0.09 6.47 -8.02
C ILE A 91 1.52 6.16 -7.60
N LEU A 92 2.39 5.93 -8.58
CA LEU A 92 3.77 5.51 -8.39
C LEU A 92 4.72 6.64 -8.76
N GLY A 93 5.80 6.78 -7.99
CA GLY A 93 6.88 7.72 -8.22
C GLY A 93 8.20 7.04 -8.53
N ARG A 94 9.03 7.69 -9.35
CA ARG A 94 10.41 7.29 -9.65
C ARG A 94 11.28 8.52 -9.88
N VAL A 95 12.51 8.50 -9.38
CA VAL A 95 13.51 9.53 -9.67
C VAL A 95 14.25 9.16 -10.95
N ALA A 96 14.18 10.02 -11.98
CA ALA A 96 14.69 9.73 -13.31
C ALA A 96 16.17 10.07 -13.50
N ASN A 97 16.62 11.14 -12.86
CA ASN A 97 17.93 11.74 -13.07
C ASN A 97 19.01 11.29 -12.05
N VAL A 98 18.71 10.28 -11.23
CA VAL A 98 19.65 9.72 -10.24
C VAL A 98 19.95 8.26 -10.61
N PRO A 99 21.16 7.95 -11.15
CA PRO A 99 21.49 6.61 -11.64
C PRO A 99 21.35 5.50 -10.59
N SER A 100 21.73 5.75 -9.33
CA SER A 100 21.58 4.76 -8.25
C SER A 100 20.12 4.40 -7.94
N LEU A 101 19.16 5.26 -8.32
CA LEU A 101 17.73 5.07 -8.11
C LEU A 101 16.99 4.58 -9.36
N LYS A 102 17.69 4.27 -10.46
CA LYS A 102 17.08 3.96 -11.76
C LYS A 102 16.02 2.87 -11.68
N SER A 103 16.17 1.85 -10.83
CA SER A 103 15.20 0.75 -10.72
C SER A 103 14.24 0.88 -9.54
N VAL A 104 14.27 2.01 -8.83
CA VAL A 104 13.46 2.22 -7.63
C VAL A 104 12.16 2.90 -8.02
N VAL A 105 11.05 2.21 -7.77
CA VAL A 105 9.69 2.73 -7.87
C VAL A 105 9.07 2.68 -6.48
N PHE A 106 8.38 3.74 -6.09
CA PHE A 106 7.77 3.84 -4.76
C PHE A 106 6.33 4.35 -4.86
N PRO A 107 5.46 3.95 -3.92
CA PRO A 107 4.09 4.41 -3.91
C PRO A 107 3.98 5.84 -3.37
N ILE A 108 3.20 6.68 -4.04
CA ILE A 108 2.83 8.03 -3.57
C ILE A 108 1.43 7.99 -2.95
N GLY A 109 0.52 7.25 -3.57
CA GLY A 109 -0.85 7.11 -3.11
C GLY A 109 -1.61 6.06 -3.90
N ILE A 110 -2.87 5.88 -3.53
CA ILE A 110 -3.78 4.91 -4.11
C ILE A 110 -5.12 5.59 -4.33
N VAL A 111 -5.73 5.38 -5.50
CA VAL A 111 -7.14 5.68 -5.71
C VAL A 111 -7.91 4.36 -5.86
N VAL A 112 -9.05 4.28 -5.18
CA VAL A 112 -10.02 3.19 -5.35
C VAL A 112 -11.33 3.80 -5.82
N GLN A 113 -11.78 3.38 -6.99
CA GLN A 113 -12.98 3.91 -7.63
C GLN A 113 -14.00 2.78 -7.80
N GLY A 114 -15.25 3.02 -7.39
CA GLY A 114 -16.36 2.11 -7.66
C GLY A 114 -17.23 2.69 -8.77
N ASN A 115 -17.47 1.92 -9.83
CA ASN A 115 -18.35 2.40 -10.90
C ASN A 115 -19.81 2.35 -10.44
N HIS A 116 -20.52 3.48 -10.52
CA HIS A 116 -21.91 3.65 -10.07
C HIS A 116 -22.91 3.02 -11.07
N ARG A 117 -22.76 1.73 -11.39
CA ARG A 117 -23.70 1.02 -12.29
C ARG A 117 -24.84 0.28 -11.59
N ASP A 118 -24.86 0.25 -10.25
CA ASP A 118 -25.86 -0.53 -9.50
C ASP A 118 -26.96 0.32 -8.82
N ALA A 119 -27.19 1.56 -9.26
CA ALA A 119 -28.26 2.41 -8.72
C ALA A 119 -29.52 2.52 -9.61
N GLN A 120 -29.57 1.86 -10.76
CA GLN A 120 -30.77 1.85 -11.63
C GLN A 120 -31.00 0.47 -12.24
N SER A 121 -31.48 -0.46 -11.43
CA SER A 121 -32.21 -1.65 -11.89
C SER A 121 -33.16 -2.07 -10.77
N ILE A 122 -34.29 -1.38 -10.67
CA ILE A 122 -35.52 -1.83 -10.00
C ILE A 122 -36.59 -1.90 -11.08
#